data_AF-A0A3N5Z3Y2-F1
#
_entry.id   AF-A0A3N5Z3Y2-F1
#
_cell.length_a   1.000
_cell.length_b   1.000
_cell.length_c   1.000
_cell.angle_alpha   90.00
_cell.angle_beta   90.00
_cell.angle_gamma   90.00
#
_symmetry.space_group_name_H-M   'P 1'
#
loop_
_entity.id
_entity.type
_entity.pdbx_description
1 polymer ?
#
loop_
_entity_poly.entity_id
_entity_poly.type
_entity_poly.pdbx_seq_one_letter_code
_entity_poly.pdbx_strand_id
1 'polypeptide(L)'
;MRERRTELSQRRVFTKEFKVAVVQRILNGESVSALHHELNIKRSILYRWRDAYRAEGEAGLSRPIGRPPGTVGWRRQATGKGGQADAIRIAELERKIGQQALEIDFLARAFKRVKEDRQRNTEAGDPASTGRSEK
;
A
#
# COMPACT_ATOMS: atom_id res chain seq x y z
N MET A 1 -28.43 20.50 -35.25
CA MET A 1 -27.45 19.49 -35.68
C MET A 1 -26.06 19.95 -35.29
N ARG A 2 -25.33 19.22 -34.43
CA ARG A 2 -23.92 19.52 -34.12
C ARG A 2 -23.05 18.40 -34.68
N GLU A 3 -22.38 18.69 -35.78
CA GLU A 3 -21.43 17.82 -36.45
C GLU A 3 -20.24 17.57 -35.50
N ARG A 4 -20.19 16.40 -34.88
CA ARG A 4 -18.97 15.93 -34.22
C ARG A 4 -18.04 15.38 -35.29
N ARG A 5 -17.21 16.27 -35.84
CA ARG A 5 -16.06 15.92 -36.67
C ARG A 5 -15.15 15.02 -35.83
N THR A 6 -15.25 13.71 -36.04
CA THR A 6 -14.31 12.74 -35.48
C THR A 6 -13.00 12.87 -36.23
N GLU A 7 -12.16 13.82 -35.80
CA GLU A 7 -10.78 13.90 -36.26
C GLU A 7 -10.05 12.60 -35.89
N LEU A 8 -9.49 11.98 -36.93
CA LEU A 8 -8.72 10.75 -36.87
C LEU A 8 -7.69 10.86 -35.75
N SER A 9 -7.85 10.04 -34.71
CA SER A 9 -7.04 10.06 -33.50
C SER A 9 -5.61 9.59 -33.80
N GLN A 10 -4.78 10.49 -34.32
CA GLN A 10 -3.34 10.33 -34.41
C GLN A 10 -2.82 9.95 -33.02
N ARG A 11 -2.17 8.78 -32.92
CA ARG A 11 -1.62 8.28 -31.66
C ARG A 11 -0.52 9.24 -31.21
N ARG A 12 -0.86 10.22 -30.38
CA ARG A 12 0.11 11.12 -29.75
C ARG A 12 1.06 10.29 -28.89
N VAL A 13 2.31 10.19 -29.31
CA VAL A 13 3.39 9.55 -28.54
C VAL A 13 4.02 10.63 -27.67
N PHE A 14 3.96 10.45 -26.36
CA PHE A 14 4.58 11.35 -25.39
C PHE A 14 5.93 10.78 -24.95
N THR A 15 6.95 11.64 -24.90
CA THR A 15 8.29 11.28 -24.40
C THR A 15 8.22 10.88 -22.92
N LYS A 16 9.20 10.12 -22.45
CA LYS A 16 9.24 9.64 -21.06
C LYS A 16 9.35 10.83 -20.11
N GLU A 17 10.23 11.76 -20.44
CA GLU A 17 10.57 12.95 -19.67
C GLU A 17 9.32 13.83 -19.49
N PHE A 18 8.54 14.02 -20.56
CA PHE A 18 7.28 14.75 -20.50
C PHE A 18 6.27 14.07 -19.56
N LYS A 19 6.12 12.75 -19.65
CA LYS A 19 5.22 12.02 -18.74
C LYS A 19 5.65 12.15 -17.29
N VAL A 20 6.96 12.07 -17.00
CA VAL A 20 7.50 12.21 -15.64
C VAL A 20 7.17 13.60 -15.10
N ALA A 21 7.45 14.67 -15.87
CA ALA A 21 7.15 16.04 -15.46
C ALA A 21 5.66 16.24 -15.14
N VAL A 22 4.77 15.72 -15.99
CA VAL A 22 3.31 15.82 -15.79
C VAL A 22 2.88 15.06 -14.54
N VAL A 23 3.42 13.86 -14.29
CA VAL A 23 3.09 13.09 -13.09
C VAL A 23 3.60 13.79 -11.83
N GLN A 24 4.81 14.38 -11.85
CA GLN A 24 5.33 15.15 -10.73
C GLN A 24 4.41 16.32 -10.37
N ARG A 25 3.89 17.05 -11.35
CA ARG A 25 2.88 18.10 -11.13
C ARG A 25 1.62 17.56 -10.45
N ILE A 26 1.12 16.39 -10.88
CA ILE A 26 -0.02 15.72 -10.24
C ILE A 26 0.30 15.31 -8.80
N LEU A 27 1.50 14.79 -8.54
CA LEU A 27 1.95 14.38 -7.20
C LEU A 27 2.15 15.58 -6.26
N ASN A 28 2.54 16.73 -6.82
CA ASN A 28 2.63 18.01 -6.11
C ASN A 28 1.24 18.63 -5.81
N GLY A 29 0.15 17.96 -6.18
CA GLY A 29 -1.21 18.34 -5.84
C GLY A 29 -1.91 19.20 -6.89
N GLU A 30 -1.33 19.40 -8.08
CA GLU A 30 -2.03 20.10 -9.15
C GLU A 30 -3.28 19.32 -9.62
N SER A 31 -4.33 20.06 -9.95
CA SER A 31 -5.59 19.48 -10.40
C SER A 31 -5.43 18.80 -11.76
N VAL A 32 -5.76 17.51 -11.83
CA VAL A 32 -5.83 16.73 -13.09
C VAL A 32 -6.79 17.39 -14.09
N SER A 33 -7.81 18.10 -13.61
CA SER A 33 -8.73 18.86 -14.47
C SER A 33 -8.04 20.07 -15.10
N ALA A 34 -7.21 20.80 -14.35
CA ALA A 34 -6.44 21.92 -14.87
C ALA A 34 -5.42 21.44 -15.92
N LEU A 35 -4.68 20.37 -15.62
CA LEU A 35 -3.72 19.76 -16.55
C LEU A 35 -4.38 19.22 -17.83
N HIS A 36 -5.63 18.77 -17.74
CA HIS A 36 -6.40 18.38 -18.92
C HIS A 36 -6.63 19.57 -19.86
N HIS A 37 -7.02 20.72 -19.33
CA HIS A 37 -7.26 21.92 -20.13
C HIS A 37 -5.96 22.52 -20.68
N GLU A 38 -4.89 22.53 -19.88
CA GLU A 38 -3.58 23.06 -20.26
C GLU A 38 -2.90 22.20 -21.34
N LEU A 39 -2.79 20.89 -21.12
CA LEU A 39 -2.02 19.98 -21.99
C LEU A 39 -2.88 19.37 -23.10
N ASN A 40 -4.20 19.58 -23.06
CA ASN A 40 -5.18 18.92 -23.92
C ASN A 40 -5.04 17.38 -23.92
N ILE A 41 -4.71 16.81 -22.76
CA ILE A 41 -4.58 15.36 -22.55
C ILE A 41 -5.80 14.87 -21.78
N LYS A 42 -6.45 13.81 -22.27
CA LYS A 42 -7.61 13.22 -21.58
C LYS A 42 -7.26 12.86 -20.13
N ARG A 43 -8.14 13.24 -19.19
CA ARG A 43 -7.97 12.94 -17.74
C ARG A 43 -7.69 11.46 -17.46
N SER A 44 -8.30 10.54 -18.23
CA SER A 44 -8.05 9.09 -18.11
C SER A 44 -6.60 8.69 -18.38
N ILE A 45 -5.91 9.38 -19.29
CA ILE A 45 -4.48 9.14 -19.58
C ILE A 45 -3.63 9.66 -18.42
N LEU A 46 -3.96 10.84 -17.90
CA LEU A 46 -3.26 11.44 -16.76
C LEU A 46 -3.36 10.56 -15.50
N TYR A 47 -4.55 10.03 -15.20
CA TYR A 47 -4.73 9.06 -14.11
C TYR A 47 -3.92 7.79 -14.34
N ARG A 48 -3.94 7.23 -15.55
CA ARG A 48 -3.14 6.05 -15.89
C ARG A 48 -1.64 6.28 -15.68
N TRP A 49 -1.12 7.44 -16.04
CA TRP A 49 0.30 7.77 -15.81
C TRP A 49 0.61 7.91 -14.32
N ARG A 50 -0.22 8.61 -13.55
CA ARG A 50 -0.07 8.71 -12.09
C ARG A 50 -0.05 7.34 -11.43
N ASP A 51 -0.99 6.46 -11.80
CA ASP A 51 -1.12 5.14 -11.19
C ASP A 51 0.04 4.22 -11.58
N ALA A 52 0.48 4.26 -12.84
CA ALA A 52 1.67 3.55 -13.30
C ALA A 52 2.94 4.02 -12.58
N TYR A 53 3.07 5.32 -12.33
CA TYR A 53 4.18 5.88 -11.58
C TYR A 53 4.15 5.49 -10.10
N ARG A 54 2.97 5.43 -9.47
CA ARG A 54 2.84 4.96 -8.08
C ARG A 54 3.19 3.49 -7.91
N ALA A 55 2.89 2.67 -8.92
CA ALA A 55 3.16 1.23 -8.87
C ALA A 55 4.63 0.89 -9.15
N GLU A 56 5.26 1.56 -10.12
CA GLU A 56 6.56 1.13 -10.68
C GLU A 56 7.56 2.29 -10.86
N GLY A 57 7.25 3.48 -10.36
CA GLY A 57 8.06 4.68 -10.57
C GLY A 57 8.16 5.07 -12.06
N GLU A 58 9.29 5.65 -12.46
CA GLU A 58 9.51 6.07 -13.84
C GLU A 58 9.48 4.93 -14.87
N ALA A 59 9.80 3.70 -14.45
CA ALA A 59 9.76 2.52 -15.31
C ALA A 59 8.33 2.27 -15.84
N GLY A 60 7.30 2.53 -15.04
CA GLY A 60 5.89 2.38 -15.41
C GLY A 60 5.45 3.33 -16.55
N LEU A 61 6.12 4.47 -16.74
CA LEU A 61 5.77 5.47 -17.76
C LEU A 61 6.33 5.15 -19.15
N SER A 62 7.30 4.25 -19.22
CA SER A 62 8.00 3.85 -20.45
C SER A 62 7.34 2.66 -21.16
N ARG A 63 6.31 2.06 -20.57
CA ARG A 63 5.63 0.90 -21.15
C ARG A 63 4.91 1.28 -22.45
N PRO A 64 5.13 0.53 -23.56
CA PRO A 64 4.46 0.80 -24.82
C PRO A 64 2.93 0.69 -24.66
N ILE A 65 2.21 1.65 -25.24
CA ILE A 65 0.75 1.68 -25.22
C ILE A 65 0.22 0.63 -26.19
N GLY A 66 -0.24 -0.49 -25.65
CA GLY A 66 -0.83 -1.59 -26.39
C GLY A 66 -0.92 -2.85 -25.55
N ARG A 67 -1.69 -3.83 -26.04
CA ARG A 67 -1.56 -5.22 -25.61
C ARG A 67 -0.11 -5.62 -25.89
N PRO A 68 0.66 -6.15 -24.92
CA PRO A 68 1.92 -6.81 -25.24
C PRO A 68 1.66 -7.79 -26.39
N PRO A 69 2.49 -7.83 -27.45
CA PRO A 69 2.38 -8.89 -28.44
C PRO A 69 2.55 -10.23 -27.70
N GLY A 70 1.43 -10.89 -27.38
CA GLY A 70 1.42 -12.14 -26.60
C GLY A 70 0.36 -12.31 -25.49
N THR A 71 -0.41 -11.29 -25.06
CA THR A 71 -1.32 -11.46 -23.91
C THR A 71 -2.76 -11.86 -24.24
N VAL A 72 -2.96 -13.05 -24.79
CA VAL A 72 -4.14 -13.85 -24.46
C VAL A 72 -3.99 -14.36 -23.03
N GLY A 73 -4.34 -13.52 -22.05
CA GLY A 73 -4.42 -13.96 -20.65
C GLY A 73 -3.97 -12.93 -19.62
N TRP A 74 -4.83 -11.95 -19.34
CA TRP A 74 -4.86 -11.27 -18.03
C TRP A 74 -5.35 -12.22 -16.90
N ARG A 75 -5.17 -13.53 -17.07
CA ARG A 75 -5.53 -14.57 -16.10
C ARG A 75 -4.36 -15.50 -15.78
N ARG A 76 -3.15 -15.24 -16.30
CA ARG A 76 -2.01 -16.16 -16.19
C ARG A 76 -0.65 -15.51 -15.93
N GLN A 77 -0.62 -14.41 -15.17
CA GLN A 77 0.63 -13.86 -14.62
C GLN A 77 0.85 -14.25 -13.15
N ALA A 78 0.07 -15.19 -12.63
CA ALA A 78 0.58 -16.15 -11.67
C ALA A 78 1.20 -17.30 -12.48
N THR A 79 2.34 -17.85 -12.06
CA THR A 79 3.07 -18.97 -12.68
C THR A 79 3.97 -18.63 -13.87
N GLY A 80 5.19 -18.19 -13.55
CA GLY A 80 6.29 -18.15 -14.53
C GLY A 80 7.53 -17.53 -13.91
N LYS A 81 8.25 -18.30 -13.09
CA LYS A 81 9.50 -17.95 -12.36
C LYS A 81 9.38 -17.15 -11.06
N GLY A 82 8.38 -16.29 -10.87
CA GLY A 82 8.15 -15.61 -9.56
C GLY A 82 7.51 -16.50 -8.49
N GLY A 83 6.61 -17.41 -8.90
CA GLY A 83 5.74 -18.14 -7.98
C GLY A 83 6.44 -19.07 -6.97
N GLN A 84 7.65 -19.56 -7.26
CA GLN A 84 8.37 -20.41 -6.31
C GLN A 84 9.10 -19.58 -5.25
N ALA A 85 9.73 -18.47 -5.64
CA ALA A 85 10.30 -17.52 -4.70
C ALA A 85 9.20 -16.86 -3.85
N ASP A 86 8.06 -16.53 -4.48
CA ASP A 86 6.89 -15.99 -3.80
C ASP A 86 6.29 -17.01 -2.82
N ALA A 87 6.15 -18.29 -3.21
CA ALA A 87 5.64 -19.34 -2.32
C ALA A 87 6.57 -19.60 -1.13
N ILE A 88 7.89 -19.60 -1.34
CA ILE A 88 8.88 -19.70 -0.25
C ILE A 88 8.72 -18.51 0.69
N ARG A 89 8.62 -17.30 0.14
CA ARG A 89 8.46 -16.08 0.92
C ARG A 89 7.16 -16.07 1.73
N ILE A 90 6.07 -16.54 1.13
CA ILE A 90 4.76 -16.66 1.80
C ILE A 90 4.88 -17.66 2.96
N ALA A 91 5.45 -18.84 2.75
CA ALA A 91 5.62 -19.84 3.80
C ALA A 91 6.50 -19.34 4.97
N GLU A 92 7.58 -18.59 4.66
CA GLU A 92 8.41 -17.95 5.68
C GLU A 92 7.63 -16.93 6.51
N LEU A 93 6.81 -16.11 5.85
CA LEU A 93 5.99 -15.10 6.51
C LEU A 93 4.90 -15.74 7.37
N GLU A 94 4.22 -16.76 6.89
CA GLU A 94 3.23 -17.53 7.66
C GLU A 94 3.85 -18.14 8.92
N ARG A 95 5.07 -18.71 8.81
CA ARG A 95 5.81 -19.22 9.97
C ARG A 95 6.12 -18.13 10.99
N LYS A 96 6.59 -16.95 10.52
CA LYS A 96 6.89 -15.81 11.40
C LYS A 96 5.65 -15.28 12.10
N ILE A 97 4.52 -15.18 11.39
CA ILE A 97 3.24 -14.78 11.97
C ILE A 97 2.82 -15.78 13.05
N GLY A 98 2.93 -17.08 12.80
CA GLY A 98 2.65 -18.11 13.80
C GLY A 98 3.53 -17.99 15.04
N GLN A 99 4.83 -17.77 14.87
CA GLN A 99 5.75 -17.56 15.99
C GLN A 99 5.38 -16.31 16.81
N GLN A 100 5.14 -15.19 16.15
CA GLN A 100 4.77 -13.93 16.82
C GLN A 100 3.42 -14.05 17.54
N ALA A 101 2.45 -14.76 16.97
CA ALA A 101 1.16 -15.00 17.62
C ALA A 101 1.34 -15.76 18.94
N LEU A 102 2.18 -16.79 18.97
CA LEU A 102 2.49 -17.54 20.18
C LEU A 102 3.22 -16.68 21.23
N GLU A 103 4.18 -15.85 20.81
CA GLU A 103 4.88 -14.92 21.71
C GLU A 103 3.92 -13.89 22.32
N ILE A 104 3.03 -13.31 21.51
CA ILE A 104 2.01 -12.37 21.97
C ILE A 104 1.07 -13.05 22.98
N ASP A 105 0.58 -14.24 22.68
CA ASP A 105 -0.31 -14.99 23.57
C ASP A 105 0.37 -15.34 24.91
N PHE A 106 1.65 -15.74 24.86
CA PHE A 106 2.44 -16.02 26.04
C PHE A 106 2.59 -14.76 26.92
N LEU A 107 3.01 -13.64 26.32
CA LEU A 107 3.20 -12.38 27.03
C LEU A 107 1.88 -11.87 27.61
N ALA A 108 0.78 -11.95 26.86
CA ALA A 108 -0.54 -11.55 27.33
C ALA A 108 -0.98 -12.35 28.57
N ARG A 109 -0.76 -13.68 28.56
CA ARG A 109 -1.05 -14.55 29.71
C ARG A 109 -0.15 -14.23 30.90
N ALA A 110 1.15 -14.01 30.68
CA ALA A 110 2.08 -13.63 31.73
C ALA A 110 1.70 -12.30 32.40
N PHE A 111 1.38 -11.26 31.60
CA PHE A 111 0.94 -9.98 32.14
C PHE A 111 -0.37 -10.07 32.91
N LYS A 112 -1.33 -10.87 32.44
CA LYS A 112 -2.58 -11.13 33.17
C LYS A 112 -2.29 -11.76 34.53
N ARG A 113 -1.42 -12.77 34.58
CA ARG A 113 -1.03 -13.46 35.82
C ARG A 113 -0.38 -12.51 36.83
N VAL A 114 0.55 -11.66 36.37
CA VAL A 114 1.21 -10.65 37.21
C VAL A 114 0.21 -9.62 37.74
N LYS A 115 -0.76 -9.18 36.92
CA LYS A 115 -1.81 -8.27 37.35
C LYS A 115 -2.71 -8.88 38.42
N GLU A 116 -3.11 -10.14 38.25
CA GLU A 116 -3.90 -10.90 39.23
C GLU A 116 -3.14 -11.08 40.56
N ASP A 117 -1.84 -11.40 40.51
CA ASP A 117 -1.02 -11.49 41.72
C ASP A 117 -0.90 -10.16 42.46
N ARG A 118 -0.73 -9.05 41.73
CA ARG A 118 -0.70 -7.71 42.34
C ARG A 118 -2.04 -7.35 42.99
N GLN A 119 -3.16 -7.67 42.36
CA GLN A 119 -4.49 -7.45 42.93
C GLN A 119 -4.70 -8.27 44.20
N ARG A 120 -4.38 -9.57 44.19
CA ARG A 120 -4.48 -10.43 45.38
C ARG A 120 -3.61 -9.95 46.53
N ASN A 121 -2.39 -9.46 46.27
CA ASN A 121 -1.53 -8.91 47.31
C ASN A 121 -2.03 -7.55 47.85
N THR A 122 -2.82 -6.81 47.07
CA THR A 122 -3.44 -5.55 47.50
C THR A 122 -4.72 -5.80 48.32
N GLU A 123 -5.47 -6.85 47.98
CA GLU A 123 -6.69 -7.28 48.71
C GLU A 123 -6.37 -8.06 49.99
N ALA A 124 -5.28 -8.84 50.02
CA ALA A 124 -4.81 -9.55 51.21
C ALA A 124 -3.98 -8.66 52.17
N GLY A 125 -3.54 -7.49 51.70
CA GLY A 125 -2.92 -6.48 52.56
C GLY A 125 -3.98 -5.64 53.25
N ASP A 126 -4.41 -6.04 54.44
CA ASP A 126 -5.10 -5.14 55.37
C ASP A 126 -4.29 -3.83 55.48
N PRO A 127 -4.92 -2.64 55.59
CA PRO A 127 -4.18 -1.42 55.79
C PRO A 127 -3.50 -1.54 57.16
N ALA A 128 -2.18 -1.71 57.16
CA ALA A 128 -1.37 -1.59 58.35
C ALA A 128 -1.55 -0.16 58.89
N SER A 129 -2.54 -0.01 59.77
CA SER A 129 -2.80 1.17 60.58
C SER A 129 -1.54 1.40 61.41
N THR A 130 -0.71 2.31 60.94
CA THR A 130 0.42 2.82 61.72
C THR A 130 -0.17 3.72 62.80
N GLY A 131 -0.42 3.13 63.97
CA GLY A 131 -0.75 3.88 65.18
C GLY A 131 0.37 4.88 65.47
N ARG A 132 0.02 6.17 65.41
CA ARG A 132 0.87 7.30 65.78
C ARG A 132 1.28 7.16 67.25
N SER A 133 2.57 6.97 67.52
CA SER A 133 3.12 7.08 68.87
C SER A 133 3.19 8.57 69.24
N GLU A 134 2.32 8.98 70.16
CA GLU A 134 2.39 10.29 70.79
C GLU A 134 3.44 10.26 71.91
N LYS A 135 4.00 11.44 72.20
CA LYS A 135 5.25 11.66 72.94
C LYS A 135 5.04 11.81 74.44
#